data_AF-A0A653YL24-F1
#
_entry.id   AF-A0A653YL24-F1
#
_cell.length_a   1.000
_cell.length_b   1.000
_cell.length_c   1.000
_cell.angle_alpha   90.00
_cell.angle_beta   90.00
_cell.angle_gamma   90.00
#
_symmetry.space_group_name_H-M   'P 1'
#
loop_
_entity.id
_entity.type
_entity.pdbx_description
1 polymer ?
#
loop_
_entity_poly.entity_id
_entity_poly.type
_entity_poly.pdbx_seq_one_letter_code
_entity_poly.pdbx_strand_id
1 'polypeptide(L)'
;MRRRDETGSITPFVVIVSLAIILLAALVVDGGRQLNAKGRAIAYAQEAARAGAQGIDVEDPRLDLKPDSALKAANEYCQQAMAADSQLVKCRADIVKIDDPAGTFNAVTVSTQVRIKAILLGMIRKSVLNASGQALARPVSGISEPDSGKRPTVGPPSVAPPDGGTPTATAPPTPPEIEVTPCTPKPTDKPKDDKGDDDKDKDDKDKPKECKKPDGPG
;
A
#
# COMPACT_ATOMS: atom_id res chain seq x y z
N MET A 1 44.00 47.77 -46.63
CA MET A 1 44.13 46.97 -45.39
C MET A 1 42.93 47.22 -44.49
N ARG A 2 42.56 46.20 -43.69
CA ARG A 2 41.52 46.11 -42.65
C ARG A 2 40.17 45.53 -43.11
N ARG A 3 40.07 44.19 -43.04
CA ARG A 3 38.78 43.52 -42.83
C ARG A 3 38.37 43.76 -41.38
N ARG A 4 37.16 44.26 -41.18
CA ARG A 4 36.58 44.48 -39.85
C ARG A 4 36.25 43.12 -39.22
N ASP A 5 36.63 42.99 -37.96
CA ASP A 5 36.23 41.91 -37.05
C ASP A 5 34.70 41.94 -36.82
N GLU A 6 33.93 41.30 -37.70
CA GLU A 6 32.49 41.07 -37.47
C GLU A 6 32.21 39.73 -36.77
N THR A 7 33.25 38.98 -36.41
CA THR A 7 33.16 37.66 -35.76
C THR A 7 33.15 37.73 -34.22
N GLY A 8 33.07 38.94 -33.65
CA GLY A 8 33.31 39.16 -32.22
C GLY A 8 32.09 39.23 -31.31
N SER A 9 30.89 39.59 -31.79
CA SER A 9 29.71 39.82 -30.91
C SER A 9 28.80 38.59 -30.73
N ILE A 10 28.75 37.69 -31.71
CA ILE A 10 27.96 36.46 -31.62
C ILE A 10 28.61 35.50 -30.61
N THR A 11 29.95 35.44 -30.59
CA THR A 11 30.73 34.54 -29.73
C THR A 11 30.47 34.74 -28.22
N PRO A 12 30.50 35.96 -27.64
CA PRO A 12 30.18 36.16 -26.23
C PRO A 12 28.72 35.90 -25.91
N PHE A 13 27.78 36.25 -26.79
CA PHE A 13 26.35 35.97 -26.58
C PHE A 13 26.09 34.47 -26.52
N VAL A 14 26.63 33.70 -27.47
CA VAL A 14 26.49 32.24 -27.49
C VAL A 14 27.09 31.59 -26.25
N VAL A 15 28.25 32.07 -25.77
CA VAL A 15 28.86 31.57 -24.53
C VAL A 15 27.94 31.81 -23.33
N ILE A 16 27.38 33.02 -23.18
CA ILE A 16 26.48 33.35 -22.07
C ILE A 16 25.21 32.48 -22.12
N VAL A 17 24.58 32.34 -23.28
CA VAL A 17 23.38 31.51 -23.44
C VAL A 17 23.70 30.03 -23.17
N SER A 18 24.84 29.54 -23.64
CA SER A 18 25.26 28.15 -23.38
C SER A 18 25.45 27.89 -21.89
N LEU A 19 26.07 28.83 -21.16
CA LEU A 19 26.21 28.76 -19.71
C LEU A 19 24.85 28.76 -19.00
N ALA A 20 23.91 29.58 -19.46
CA ALA A 20 22.55 29.61 -18.91
C ALA A 20 21.82 28.28 -19.10
N ILE A 21 21.93 27.65 -20.28
CA ILE A 21 21.32 26.34 -20.56
C ILE A 21 21.96 25.25 -19.70
N ILE A 22 23.28 25.24 -19.56
CA ILE A 22 23.98 24.26 -18.68
C ILE A 22 23.52 24.42 -17.23
N LEU A 23 23.33 25.66 -16.76
CA LEU A 23 22.84 25.92 -15.41
C LEU A 23 21.40 25.45 -15.20
N LEU A 24 20.53 25.64 -16.20
CA LEU A 24 19.15 25.12 -16.16
C LEU A 24 19.13 23.60 -16.18
N ALA A 25 19.92 22.96 -17.04
CA ALA A 25 20.04 21.50 -17.08
C ALA A 25 20.55 20.93 -15.73
N ALA A 26 21.53 21.61 -15.14
CA ALA A 26 22.04 21.27 -13.81
C ALA A 26 20.95 21.33 -12.72
N LEU A 27 20.13 22.38 -12.74
CA LEU A 27 19.03 22.55 -11.81
C LEU A 27 17.98 21.43 -11.97
N VAL A 28 17.65 21.05 -13.20
CA VAL A 28 16.68 19.98 -13.47
C VAL A 28 17.18 18.63 -12.94
N VAL A 29 18.45 18.29 -13.19
CA VAL A 29 19.04 17.02 -12.73
C VAL A 29 19.08 16.94 -11.20
N ASP A 30 19.59 17.97 -10.53
CA ASP A 30 19.64 17.98 -9.07
C ASP A 30 18.23 18.08 -8.45
N GLY A 31 17.30 18.80 -9.08
CA GLY A 31 15.90 18.89 -8.67
C GLY A 31 15.17 17.55 -8.76
N GLY A 32 15.33 16.82 -9.87
CA GLY A 32 14.76 15.47 -10.03
C GLY A 32 15.29 14.49 -8.99
N ARG A 33 16.59 14.54 -8.69
CA ARG A 33 17.19 13.73 -7.63
C ARG A 33 16.66 14.09 -6.25
N GLN A 34 16.42 15.37 -5.97
CA GLN A 34 15.84 15.81 -4.72
C GLN A 34 14.39 15.33 -4.54
N LEU A 35 13.59 15.39 -5.60
CA LEU A 35 12.22 14.86 -5.59
C LEU A 35 12.20 13.34 -5.34
N ASN A 36 13.09 12.60 -6.02
CA ASN A 36 13.23 11.16 -5.79
C ASN A 36 13.64 10.85 -4.34
N ALA A 37 14.63 11.58 -3.79
CA ALA A 37 15.04 11.43 -2.40
C ALA A 37 13.90 11.71 -1.40
N LYS A 38 13.02 12.68 -1.72
CA LYS A 38 11.81 12.95 -0.93
C LYS A 38 10.83 11.79 -0.99
N GLY A 39 10.58 11.23 -2.17
CA GLY A 39 9.72 10.05 -2.33
C GLY A 39 10.23 8.86 -1.52
N ARG A 40 11.53 8.59 -1.58
CA ARG A 40 12.18 7.53 -0.79
C ARG A 40 12.08 7.77 0.72
N ALA A 41 12.31 9.00 1.17
CA ALA A 41 12.17 9.33 2.59
C ALA A 41 10.73 9.05 3.09
N ILE A 42 9.72 9.43 2.31
CA ILE A 42 8.31 9.15 2.63
C ILE A 42 8.05 7.64 2.63
N ALA A 43 8.54 6.90 1.64
CA ALA A 43 8.37 5.44 1.57
C ALA A 43 8.95 4.74 2.81
N TYR A 44 10.19 5.06 3.19
CA TYR A 44 10.80 4.52 4.43
C TYR A 44 9.98 4.87 5.67
N ALA A 45 9.47 6.10 5.76
CA ALA A 45 8.63 6.50 6.89
C ALA A 45 7.33 5.68 6.93
N GLN A 46 6.68 5.49 5.78
CA GLN A 46 5.43 4.74 5.67
C GLN A 46 5.60 3.27 6.03
N GLU A 47 6.64 2.63 5.51
CA GLU A 47 6.93 1.23 5.81
C GLU A 47 7.31 1.03 7.29
N ALA A 48 8.13 1.91 7.85
CA ALA A 48 8.45 1.90 9.27
C ALA A 48 7.21 2.10 10.15
N ALA A 49 6.33 3.05 9.79
CA ALA A 49 5.09 3.30 10.52
C ALA A 49 4.16 2.08 10.44
N ARG A 50 4.03 1.46 9.25
CA ARG A 50 3.26 0.23 9.05
C ARG A 50 3.82 -0.94 9.85
N ALA A 51 5.14 -1.10 9.91
CA ALA A 51 5.78 -2.13 10.74
C ALA A 51 5.47 -1.90 12.22
N GLY A 52 5.54 -0.65 12.69
CA GLY A 52 5.15 -0.31 14.06
C GLY A 52 3.68 -0.54 14.35
N ALA A 53 2.79 -0.23 13.42
CA ALA A 53 1.34 -0.40 13.57
C ALA A 53 0.90 -1.87 13.71
N GLN A 54 1.78 -2.84 13.45
CA GLN A 54 1.55 -4.27 13.69
C GLN A 54 1.72 -4.67 15.16
N GLY A 55 2.31 -3.81 16.00
CA GLY A 55 2.45 -4.03 17.44
C GLY A 55 1.14 -3.81 18.17
N ILE A 56 0.16 -4.69 17.96
CA ILE A 56 -1.20 -4.61 18.52
C ILE A 56 -1.24 -5.29 19.90
N ASP A 57 -2.01 -4.72 20.83
CA ASP A 57 -2.36 -5.39 22.08
C ASP A 57 -3.57 -6.30 21.88
N VAL A 58 -3.33 -7.61 21.87
CA VAL A 58 -4.39 -8.63 21.69
C VAL A 58 -5.22 -8.84 22.95
N GLU A 59 -4.77 -8.35 24.11
CA GLU A 59 -5.53 -8.41 25.36
C GLU A 59 -6.48 -7.20 25.52
N ASP A 60 -6.26 -6.12 24.74
CA ASP A 60 -7.18 -4.99 24.68
C ASP A 60 -8.39 -5.34 23.78
N PRO A 61 -9.64 -5.28 24.28
CA PRO A 61 -10.84 -5.50 23.48
C PRO A 61 -10.96 -4.58 22.25
N ARG A 62 -10.28 -3.43 22.25
CA ARG A 62 -10.24 -2.49 21.13
C ARG A 62 -9.17 -2.82 20.09
N LEU A 63 -8.30 -3.80 20.36
CA LEU A 63 -7.11 -4.12 19.56
C LEU A 63 -6.28 -2.84 19.29
N ASP A 64 -6.09 -2.02 20.32
CA ASP A 64 -5.30 -0.81 20.21
C ASP A 64 -3.80 -1.12 20.12
N LEU A 65 -3.01 -0.13 19.74
CA LEU A 65 -1.58 -0.24 19.60
C LEU A 65 -0.90 -0.44 20.96
N LYS A 66 -0.02 -1.45 21.06
CA LYS A 66 0.88 -1.67 22.21
C LYS A 66 2.16 -0.85 22.04
N PRO A 67 2.38 0.25 22.79
CA PRO A 67 3.44 1.23 22.48
C PRO A 67 4.85 0.64 22.40
N ASP A 68 5.23 -0.22 23.34
CA ASP A 68 6.56 -0.81 23.40
C ASP A 68 6.84 -1.73 22.21
N SER A 69 5.88 -2.59 21.86
CA SER A 69 5.99 -3.49 20.72
C SER A 69 6.02 -2.72 19.40
N ALA A 70 5.19 -1.69 19.29
CA ALA A 70 5.09 -0.84 18.12
C ALA A 70 6.39 -0.07 17.85
N LEU A 71 6.95 0.56 18.88
CA LEU A 71 8.23 1.27 18.77
C LEU A 71 9.37 0.30 18.44
N LYS A 72 9.39 -0.88 19.06
CA LYS A 72 10.40 -1.90 18.75
C LYS A 72 10.35 -2.31 17.28
N ALA A 73 9.19 -2.66 16.74
CA ALA A 73 9.03 -3.07 15.35
C ALA A 73 9.40 -1.95 14.35
N ALA A 74 8.97 -0.70 14.63
CA ALA A 74 9.33 0.44 13.79
C ALA A 74 10.85 0.73 13.83
N ASN A 75 11.47 0.64 15.00
CA ASN A 75 12.91 0.86 15.15
C ASN A 75 13.74 -0.27 14.52
N GLU A 76 13.28 -1.51 14.57
CA GLU A 76 13.91 -2.64 13.87
C GLU A 76 13.91 -2.42 12.36
N TYR A 77 12.77 -2.01 11.77
CA TYR A 77 12.71 -1.63 10.37
C TYR A 77 13.65 -0.45 10.07
N CYS A 78 13.64 0.61 10.89
CA CYS A 78 14.54 1.75 10.71
C CYS A 78 16.02 1.34 10.67
N GLN A 79 16.45 0.45 11.57
CA GLN A 79 17.83 -0.06 11.61
C GLN A 79 18.18 -0.85 10.35
N GLN A 80 17.29 -1.73 9.90
CA GLN A 80 17.48 -2.50 8.66
C GLN A 80 17.54 -1.58 7.44
N ALA A 81 16.64 -0.59 7.35
CA ALA A 81 16.62 0.38 6.26
C ALA A 81 17.89 1.25 6.23
N MET A 82 18.38 1.70 7.39
CA MET A 82 19.62 2.48 7.48
C MET A 82 20.88 1.64 7.18
N ALA A 83 20.86 0.34 7.48
CA ALA A 83 21.92 -0.58 7.11
C ALA A 83 21.93 -0.86 5.60
N ALA A 84 20.75 -0.95 4.97
CA ALA A 84 20.61 -1.19 3.55
C ALA A 84 20.85 0.06 2.68
N ASP A 85 20.52 1.25 3.19
CA ASP A 85 20.67 2.53 2.50
C ASP A 85 21.49 3.54 3.30
N SER A 86 22.75 3.70 2.90
CA SER A 86 23.66 4.72 3.47
C SER A 86 23.19 6.17 3.30
N GLN A 87 22.24 6.44 2.40
CA GLN A 87 21.67 7.77 2.23
C GLN A 87 20.61 8.09 3.28
N LEU A 88 19.99 7.10 3.92
CA LEU A 88 19.06 7.28 5.02
C LEU A 88 19.84 7.59 6.31
N VAL A 89 20.00 8.88 6.61
CA VAL A 89 20.83 9.35 7.73
C VAL A 89 20.06 9.49 9.04
N LYS A 90 18.73 9.51 8.99
CA LYS A 90 17.86 9.47 10.16
C LYS A 90 16.60 8.68 9.88
N CYS A 91 16.19 7.88 10.86
CA CYS A 91 14.90 7.23 10.93
C CYS A 91 14.52 7.17 12.41
N ARG A 92 13.42 7.80 12.80
CA ARG A 92 12.98 7.89 14.20
C ARG A 92 11.49 7.62 14.27
N ALA A 93 11.12 6.59 15.02
CA ALA A 93 9.74 6.31 15.40
C ALA A 93 9.39 7.01 16.71
N ASP A 94 8.13 7.43 16.83
CA ASP A 94 7.53 7.98 18.03
C ASP A 94 6.06 7.53 18.13
N ILE A 95 5.48 7.61 19.32
CA ILE A 95 4.06 7.34 19.54
C ILE A 95 3.33 8.65 19.74
N VAL A 96 2.26 8.86 18.99
CA VAL A 96 1.37 10.00 19.12
C VAL A 96 -0.04 9.52 19.40
N LYS A 97 -0.80 10.31 20.16
CA LYS A 97 -2.23 10.11 20.33
C LYS A 97 -2.98 10.93 19.29
N ILE A 98 -3.95 10.32 18.65
CA ILE A 98 -4.83 10.97 17.67
C ILE A 98 -6.24 10.92 18.23
N ASP A 99 -6.88 12.08 18.26
CA ASP A 99 -8.30 12.21 18.59
C ASP A 99 -9.10 12.20 17.28
N ASP A 100 -9.81 11.10 17.05
CA ASP A 100 -10.76 10.95 15.94
C ASP A 100 -12.20 10.96 16.51
N PRO A 101 -13.25 11.16 15.68
CA PRO A 101 -14.65 11.09 16.12
C PRO A 101 -15.04 9.75 16.78
N ALA A 102 -14.26 8.69 16.52
CA ALA A 102 -14.43 7.36 17.10
C ALA A 102 -13.73 7.19 18.47
N GLY A 103 -12.92 8.15 18.91
CA GLY A 103 -12.16 8.10 20.17
C GLY A 103 -10.70 8.54 20.03
N THR A 104 -9.96 8.46 21.13
CA THR A 104 -8.51 8.69 21.19
C THR A 104 -7.77 7.38 20.98
N PHE A 105 -6.86 7.33 20.02
CA PHE A 105 -6.10 6.13 19.66
C PHE A 105 -4.60 6.41 19.65
N ASN A 106 -3.81 5.37 19.92
CA ASN A 106 -2.36 5.43 19.77
C ASN A 106 -1.97 5.15 18.31
N ALA A 107 -1.06 5.95 17.77
CA ALA A 107 -0.53 5.81 16.43
C ALA A 107 0.99 5.92 16.42
N VAL A 108 1.61 5.21 15.49
CA VAL A 108 3.05 5.32 15.24
C VAL A 108 3.28 6.44 14.24
N THR A 109 4.09 7.43 14.62
CA THR A 109 4.63 8.42 13.69
C THR A 109 6.10 8.11 13.44
N VAL A 110 6.54 8.19 12.19
CA VAL A 110 7.94 8.00 11.83
C VAL A 110 8.42 9.19 11.02
N SER A 111 9.58 9.72 11.40
CA SER A 111 10.30 10.74 10.66
C SER A 111 11.61 10.19 10.10
N THR A 112 11.87 10.50 8.83
CA THR A 112 13.06 10.04 8.11
C THR A 112 13.79 11.20 7.47
N GLN A 113 15.09 11.04 7.26
CA GLN A 113 15.91 12.00 6.54
C GLN A 113 16.87 11.26 5.60
N VAL A 114 16.73 11.52 4.30
CA VAL A 114 17.63 11.04 3.24
C VAL A 114 18.56 12.17 2.83
N ARG A 115 19.85 11.86 2.68
CA ARG A 115 20.91 12.79 2.32
C ARG A 115 21.50 12.43 0.97
N ILE A 116 21.43 13.35 0.01
CA ILE A 116 22.02 13.19 -1.33
C ILE A 116 23.10 14.25 -1.57
N LYS A 117 24.13 13.88 -2.34
CA LYS A 117 25.16 14.83 -2.79
C LYS A 117 24.67 15.59 -4.02
N ALA A 118 24.75 16.92 -4.03
CA ALA A 118 24.49 17.72 -5.23
C ALA A 118 25.65 17.53 -6.22
N ILE A 119 25.36 17.25 -7.49
CA ILE A 119 26.42 16.98 -8.48
C ILE A 119 26.79 18.27 -9.20
N LEU A 120 25.80 19.05 -9.64
CA LEU A 120 26.03 20.22 -10.50
C LEU A 120 25.90 21.53 -9.72
N LEU A 121 24.95 21.63 -8.79
CA LEU A 121 24.84 22.77 -7.85
C LEU A 121 25.89 22.70 -6.72
N GLY A 122 26.51 21.54 -6.52
CA GLY A 122 27.54 21.31 -5.49
C GLY A 122 28.80 22.17 -5.68
N MET A 123 29.08 22.58 -6.92
CA MET A 123 30.26 23.37 -7.29
C MET A 123 30.19 24.83 -6.79
N ILE A 124 29.00 25.35 -6.48
CA ILE A 124 28.80 26.78 -6.17
C ILE A 124 28.73 27.04 -4.66
N ARG A 125 28.19 26.11 -3.83
CA ARG A 125 28.35 26.16 -2.35
C ARG A 125 27.71 25.05 -1.52
N LYS A 126 26.65 24.37 -1.99
CA LYS A 126 25.95 23.35 -1.17
C LYS A 126 26.13 21.96 -1.76
N SER A 127 27.06 21.20 -1.20
CA SER A 127 27.39 19.84 -1.64
C SER A 127 26.38 18.78 -1.19
N VAL A 128 25.46 19.13 -0.28
CA VAL A 128 24.52 18.19 0.34
C VAL A 128 23.11 18.74 0.34
N LEU A 129 22.17 17.94 -0.17
CA LEU A 129 20.73 18.18 -0.10
C LEU A 129 20.11 17.15 0.85
N ASN A 130 19.23 17.62 1.71
CA ASN A 130 18.47 16.79 2.62
C ASN A 130 17.02 16.73 2.17
N ALA A 131 16.46 15.53 2.13
CA ALA A 131 15.03 15.30 1.97
C ALA A 131 14.52 14.64 3.24
N SER A 132 13.34 15.04 3.70
CA SER A 132 12.69 14.43 4.85
C SER A 132 11.34 13.85 4.45
N GLY A 133 10.95 12.79 5.16
CA GLY A 133 9.66 12.14 5.05
C GLY A 133 9.06 11.99 6.44
N GLN A 134 7.74 12.09 6.54
CA GLN A 134 7.01 11.72 7.74
C GLN A 134 5.82 10.87 7.34
N ALA A 135 5.51 9.89 8.16
CA ALA A 135 4.35 9.04 7.97
C ALA A 135 3.76 8.64 9.30
N LEU A 136 2.47 8.37 9.28
CA LEU A 136 1.71 7.96 10.44
C LEU A 136 0.91 6.71 10.09
N ALA A 137 0.85 5.76 11.02
CA ALA A 137 0.05 4.55 10.88
C ALA A 137 -0.61 4.20 12.23
N ARG A 138 -1.84 3.71 12.13
CA ARG A 138 -2.62 3.20 13.27
C ARG A 138 -3.22 1.84 12.94
N PRO A 139 -3.40 0.95 13.93
CA PRO A 139 -4.17 -0.26 13.75
C PRO A 139 -5.65 0.12 13.54
N VAL A 140 -6.32 -0.58 12.61
CA VAL A 140 -7.76 -0.43 12.37
C VAL A 140 -8.38 -1.81 12.28
N SER A 141 -9.37 -2.08 13.14
CA SER A 141 -10.14 -3.31 13.11
C SER A 141 -11.17 -3.23 11.97
N GLY A 142 -11.02 -4.11 10.97
CA GLY A 142 -11.85 -4.11 9.75
C GLY A 142 -13.29 -4.62 9.93
N ILE A 143 -13.68 -5.03 11.13
CA ILE A 143 -15.04 -5.51 11.45
C ILE A 143 -15.49 -4.89 12.78
N SER A 144 -16.20 -3.76 12.72
CA SER A 144 -16.85 -3.19 13.89
C SER A 144 -18.12 -3.96 14.27
N GLU A 145 -18.76 -4.62 13.29
CA GLU A 145 -19.86 -5.56 13.46
C GLU A 145 -19.64 -6.78 12.55
N PRO A 146 -19.95 -8.00 13.01
CA PRO A 146 -19.98 -9.16 12.14
C PRO A 146 -21.03 -8.93 11.05
N ASP A 147 -20.68 -9.21 9.79
CA ASP A 147 -21.65 -9.20 8.70
C ASP A 147 -22.78 -10.15 9.08
N SER A 148 -23.94 -9.57 9.37
CA SER A 148 -25.12 -10.32 9.79
C SER A 148 -25.74 -11.08 8.61
N GLY A 149 -25.18 -10.94 7.40
CA GLY A 149 -25.68 -11.52 6.15
C GLY A 149 -27.06 -11.02 5.74
N LYS A 150 -27.63 -10.06 6.49
CA LYS A 150 -29.03 -9.66 6.37
C LYS A 150 -29.25 -8.46 5.46
N ARG A 151 -28.21 -7.66 5.15
CA ARG A 151 -28.30 -6.51 4.24
C ARG A 151 -26.93 -6.23 3.58
N PRO A 152 -26.86 -6.09 2.24
CA PRO A 152 -25.66 -5.59 1.58
C PRO A 152 -25.26 -4.22 2.14
N THR A 153 -24.05 -4.10 2.66
CA THR A 153 -23.49 -2.84 3.20
C THR A 153 -22.96 -1.91 2.11
N VAL A 154 -22.77 -2.45 0.91
CA VAL A 154 -22.46 -1.70 -0.30
C VAL A 154 -23.78 -1.46 -1.04
N GLY A 155 -24.28 -0.23 -1.02
CA GLY A 155 -25.37 0.17 -1.91
C GLY A 155 -24.93 -0.04 -3.37
N PRO A 156 -25.85 -0.42 -4.28
CA PRO A 156 -25.48 -0.55 -5.69
C PRO A 156 -24.86 0.77 -6.16
N PRO A 157 -23.81 0.74 -7.00
CA PRO A 157 -23.27 1.96 -7.57
C PRO A 157 -24.42 2.73 -8.22
N SER A 158 -24.69 3.94 -7.71
CA SER A 158 -25.73 4.80 -8.26
C SER A 158 -25.23 5.32 -9.60
N VAL A 159 -25.52 4.59 -10.67
CA VAL A 159 -25.40 5.12 -12.03
C VAL A 159 -26.45 6.23 -12.17
N ALA A 160 -25.99 7.47 -12.33
CA ALA A 160 -26.89 8.53 -12.78
C ALA A 160 -27.53 8.07 -14.10
N PRO A 161 -28.86 8.20 -14.27
CA PRO A 161 -29.48 7.91 -15.56
C PRO A 161 -28.77 8.74 -16.65
N PRO A 162 -28.32 8.14 -17.76
CA PRO A 162 -27.80 8.92 -18.87
C PRO A 162 -28.91 9.82 -19.42
N ASP A 163 -28.63 11.11 -19.55
CA ASP A 163 -29.53 12.06 -20.20
C ASP A 163 -29.81 11.62 -21.64
N GLY A 164 -30.99 11.04 -21.88
CA GLY A 164 -31.71 11.03 -23.15
C GLY A 164 -30.99 10.56 -24.43
N GLY A 165 -29.89 9.82 -24.35
CA GLY A 165 -29.12 9.37 -25.51
C GLY A 165 -29.40 7.92 -25.89
N THR A 166 -29.69 7.67 -27.17
CA THR A 166 -29.95 6.35 -27.77
C THR A 166 -28.79 5.36 -27.50
N PRO A 167 -29.05 4.12 -27.04
CA PRO A 167 -27.98 3.18 -26.71
C PRO A 167 -27.20 2.73 -27.95
N THR A 168 -25.90 3.03 -27.99
CA THR A 168 -24.96 2.37 -28.90
C THR A 168 -24.53 1.05 -28.28
N ALA A 169 -24.78 -0.05 -28.98
CA ALA A 169 -24.43 -1.40 -28.56
C ALA A 169 -22.90 -1.58 -28.52
N THR A 170 -22.30 -1.46 -27.35
CA THR A 170 -20.96 -2.00 -27.05
C THR A 170 -20.90 -2.41 -25.58
N ALA A 171 -21.69 -3.43 -25.22
CA ALA A 171 -21.49 -4.15 -23.96
C ALA A 171 -20.53 -5.33 -24.21
N PRO A 172 -19.48 -5.54 -23.39
CA PRO A 172 -18.70 -6.77 -23.39
C PRO A 172 -19.58 -7.97 -22.99
N PRO A 173 -19.30 -9.20 -23.47
CA PRO A 173 -20.09 -10.37 -23.11
C PRO A 173 -19.97 -10.71 -21.61
N THR A 174 -21.09 -11.12 -21.04
CA THR A 174 -21.26 -11.55 -19.65
C THR A 174 -20.30 -12.71 -19.31
N PRO A 175 -19.53 -12.64 -18.21
CA PRO A 175 -18.77 -13.80 -17.72
C PRO A 175 -19.74 -14.91 -17.30
N PRO A 176 -19.40 -16.20 -17.52
CA PRO A 176 -20.25 -17.31 -17.07
C PRO A 176 -20.31 -17.35 -15.54
N GLU A 177 -21.53 -17.56 -15.03
CA GLU A 177 -21.83 -17.68 -13.61
C GLU A 177 -21.21 -18.96 -13.05
N ILE A 178 -20.26 -18.81 -12.12
CA ILE A 178 -19.71 -19.96 -11.38
C ILE A 178 -20.64 -20.21 -10.20
N GLU A 179 -21.47 -21.24 -10.34
CA GLU A 179 -22.37 -21.73 -9.29
C GLU A 179 -21.53 -22.40 -8.18
N VAL A 180 -21.21 -21.64 -7.13
CA VAL A 180 -20.55 -22.19 -5.94
C VAL A 180 -21.63 -22.70 -5.00
N THR A 181 -21.91 -24.01 -5.04
CA THR A 181 -22.80 -24.66 -4.08
C THR A 181 -22.14 -24.66 -2.69
N PRO A 182 -22.69 -23.97 -1.67
CA PRO A 182 -22.10 -24.01 -0.33
C PRO A 182 -22.33 -25.38 0.31
N CYS A 183 -21.25 -26.01 0.79
CA CYS A 183 -21.34 -27.24 1.58
C CYS A 183 -21.81 -26.90 3.00
N THR A 184 -23.00 -27.38 3.37
CA THR A 184 -23.51 -27.30 4.74
C THR A 184 -22.80 -28.34 5.62
N PRO A 185 -22.17 -27.96 6.75
CA PRO A 185 -21.64 -28.94 7.69
C PRO A 185 -22.79 -29.65 8.43
N LYS A 186 -22.81 -30.99 8.42
CA LYS A 186 -23.79 -31.81 9.16
C LYS A 186 -23.44 -31.83 10.67
N PRO A 187 -24.42 -31.62 11.56
CA PRO A 187 -24.26 -31.81 13.01
C PRO A 187 -23.89 -33.25 13.35
N THR A 188 -22.94 -33.42 14.27
CA THR A 188 -22.48 -34.70 14.81
C THR A 188 -23.58 -35.41 15.62
N ASP A 189 -23.80 -36.69 15.30
CA ASP A 189 -24.71 -37.62 16.00
C ASP A 189 -24.11 -38.18 17.30
N LYS A 190 -24.98 -38.49 18.27
CA LYS A 190 -24.81 -39.60 19.23
C LYS A 190 -26.19 -40.18 19.60
N PRO A 191 -26.28 -41.44 20.05
CA PRO A 191 -26.54 -42.63 19.24
C PRO A 191 -27.87 -43.32 19.63
N LYS A 192 -28.46 -44.15 18.75
CA LYS A 192 -29.53 -45.09 19.15
C LYS A 192 -29.46 -46.41 18.37
N ASP A 193 -28.96 -47.39 19.10
CA ASP A 193 -29.27 -48.83 19.19
C ASP A 193 -30.17 -49.50 18.13
N ASP A 194 -29.60 -50.58 17.58
CA ASP A 194 -30.19 -51.58 16.69
C ASP A 194 -31.41 -52.32 17.27
N LYS A 195 -32.45 -52.50 16.45
CA LYS A 195 -33.30 -53.70 16.48
C LYS A 195 -34.21 -53.85 15.24
N GLY A 196 -34.02 -54.97 14.52
CA GLY A 196 -35.11 -55.89 14.15
C GLY A 196 -35.89 -55.68 12.85
N ASP A 197 -35.62 -56.59 11.90
CA ASP A 197 -36.55 -57.38 11.07
C ASP A 197 -37.35 -56.77 9.88
N ASP A 198 -37.07 -57.40 8.73
CA ASP A 198 -37.95 -57.94 7.67
C ASP A 198 -38.59 -57.06 6.56
N ASP A 199 -38.32 -57.56 5.34
CA ASP A 199 -39.15 -57.63 4.12
C ASP A 199 -39.14 -56.53 3.03
N LYS A 200 -38.62 -56.98 1.86
CA LYS A 200 -39.05 -56.77 0.45
C LYS A 200 -38.77 -55.48 -0.33
N ASP A 201 -37.87 -55.66 -1.30
CA ASP A 201 -37.91 -55.26 -2.71
C ASP A 201 -38.64 -53.96 -3.10
N LYS A 202 -37.84 -52.98 -3.55
CA LYS A 202 -37.99 -52.33 -4.87
C LYS A 202 -36.79 -51.43 -5.21
N ASP A 203 -36.40 -51.55 -6.48
CA ASP A 203 -35.37 -50.79 -7.18
C ASP A 203 -35.52 -49.26 -7.01
N ASP A 204 -34.42 -48.52 -6.81
CA ASP A 204 -33.76 -47.76 -7.88
C ASP A 204 -32.53 -46.99 -7.37
N LYS A 205 -31.68 -46.66 -8.32
CA LYS A 205 -30.35 -46.03 -8.21
C LYS A 205 -30.31 -44.78 -7.32
N ASP A 206 -29.31 -44.70 -6.43
CA ASP A 206 -28.35 -43.57 -6.40
C ASP A 206 -27.36 -43.73 -5.22
N LYS A 207 -26.14 -44.18 -5.54
CA LYS A 207 -25.01 -44.22 -4.60
C LYS A 207 -24.32 -42.84 -4.66
N PRO A 208 -24.09 -42.14 -3.54
CA PRO A 208 -23.37 -40.87 -3.55
C PRO A 208 -21.91 -41.09 -3.99
N LYS A 209 -21.45 -40.35 -5.00
CA LYS A 209 -20.06 -40.40 -5.48
C LYS A 209 -19.15 -39.66 -4.49
N GLU A 210 -18.12 -40.34 -4.00
CA GLU A 210 -17.03 -39.79 -3.18
C GLU A 210 -16.36 -38.57 -3.83
N CYS A 211 -16.10 -37.52 -3.04
CA CYS A 211 -15.28 -36.38 -3.46
C CYS A 211 -13.79 -36.76 -3.38
N LYS A 212 -13.13 -36.88 -4.54
CA LYS A 212 -11.67 -37.07 -4.65
C LYS A 212 -10.95 -35.73 -4.47
N LYS A 213 -9.89 -35.71 -3.65
CA LYS A 213 -9.04 -34.54 -3.33
C LYS A 213 -8.16 -34.15 -4.54
N PRO A 214 -8.00 -32.86 -4.90
CA PRO A 214 -7.05 -32.47 -5.96
C PRO A 214 -5.62 -32.36 -5.41
N ASP A 215 -4.67 -32.84 -6.20
CA ASP A 215 -3.23 -32.80 -5.95
C ASP A 215 -2.66 -31.38 -6.06
N GLY A 216 -1.68 -31.03 -5.21
CA GLY A 216 -1.04 -29.72 -5.14
C GLY A 216 -0.06 -29.43 -6.27
N PRO A 217 0.29 -28.15 -6.52
CA PRO A 217 1.10 -27.78 -7.67
C PRO A 217 2.60 -28.03 -7.42
N GLY A 218 3.27 -28.56 -8.45
CA GLY A 218 4.72 -28.54 -8.60
C GLY A 218 5.20 -27.31 -9.36
#